data_AF-Q39XT9-F1
#
_entry.id   AF-Q39XT9-F1
#
_cell.length_a   1.000
_cell.length_b   1.000
_cell.length_c   1.000
_cell.angle_alpha   90.00
_cell.angle_beta   90.00
_cell.angle_gamma   90.00
#
_symmetry.space_group_name_H-M   'P 1'
#
loop_
_entity.id
_entity.type
_entity.pdbx_description
1 polymer ?
#
loop_
_entity_poly.entity_id
_entity_poly.type
_entity_poly.pdbx_seq_one_letter_code
_entity_poly.pdbx_strand_id
1 'polypeptide(L)'
;MNKTLKTFSLALALVAATCGAALATPSTQIWIPSTDVQAFKTVHLGLDNYTRTSKHNGVTTNTYDAGVTVGVLPFEKLQMEVGVDYMETGTNSATDSSPFYFNAKIGTPEDALFPYSPALAVGGYNFGTKVGVTTQNITYALAAKTLPVIGRISAGYYHGSGRVLVDENGKAANDGVLLSWDRTMSEISDKLWAAVDYQSGNSGAGALNFGVCWAFSKNVSLIVGYDIYNNAYTGGKNTITTQLDINIP
;
A
#
# COMPACT_ATOMS: atom_id res chain seq x y z
N MET A 1 -18.22 -34.44 20.70
CA MET A 1 -18.45 -33.26 19.83
C MET A 1 -19.73 -33.48 19.03
N ASN A 2 -20.79 -32.69 19.30
CA ASN A 2 -22.11 -32.87 18.67
C ASN A 2 -22.03 -32.76 17.14
N LYS A 3 -22.86 -33.52 16.41
CA LYS A 3 -22.94 -33.47 14.93
C LYS A 3 -23.07 -32.03 14.43
N THR A 4 -23.89 -31.21 15.08
CA THR A 4 -24.08 -29.79 14.75
C THR A 4 -22.79 -28.98 14.83
N LEU A 5 -21.94 -29.24 15.84
CA LEU A 5 -20.66 -28.55 16.00
C LEU A 5 -19.66 -28.97 14.92
N LYS A 6 -19.66 -30.26 14.54
CA LYS A 6 -18.85 -30.77 13.41
C LYS A 6 -19.29 -30.14 12.09
N THR A 7 -20.60 -30.04 11.84
CA THR A 7 -21.12 -29.43 10.61
C THR A 7 -20.80 -27.93 10.55
N PHE A 8 -20.88 -27.21 11.68
CA PHE A 8 -20.52 -25.80 11.75
C PHE A 8 -19.02 -25.58 11.51
N SER A 9 -18.16 -26.38 12.15
CA SER A 9 -16.70 -26.30 11.93
C SER A 9 -16.31 -26.67 10.50
N LEU A 10 -16.98 -27.65 9.89
CA LEU A 10 -16.74 -28.03 8.50
C LEU A 10 -17.21 -26.95 7.53
N ALA A 11 -18.36 -26.33 7.78
CA ALA A 11 -18.84 -25.20 6.99
C ALA A 11 -17.91 -23.99 7.12
N LEU A 12 -17.41 -23.69 8.32
CA LEU A 12 -16.46 -22.61 8.56
C LEU A 12 -15.11 -22.87 7.87
N ALA A 13 -14.62 -24.12 7.92
CA ALA A 13 -13.41 -24.53 7.21
C ALA A 13 -13.59 -24.51 5.68
N LEU A 14 -14.77 -24.86 5.18
CA LEU A 14 -15.08 -24.82 3.74
C LEU A 14 -15.21 -23.38 3.24
N VAL A 15 -15.82 -22.49 4.02
CA VAL A 15 -15.92 -21.05 3.72
C VAL A 15 -14.54 -20.39 3.78
N ALA A 16 -13.71 -20.74 4.77
CA ALA A 16 -12.33 -20.25 4.85
C ALA A 16 -11.46 -20.77 3.69
N ALA A 17 -11.72 -21.97 3.16
CA ALA A 17 -11.00 -22.54 2.03
C ALA A 17 -11.41 -21.95 0.66
N THR A 18 -12.56 -21.27 0.57
CA THR A 18 -13.05 -20.65 -0.68
C THR A 18 -12.68 -19.18 -0.85
N CYS A 19 -12.05 -18.54 0.14
CA CYS A 19 -11.52 -17.17 0.00
C CYS A 19 -10.19 -17.20 -0.79
N GLY A 20 -10.27 -17.42 -2.10
CA GLY A 20 -9.12 -17.22 -2.98
C GLY A 20 -8.74 -15.74 -3.01
N ALA A 21 -7.49 -15.43 -2.67
CA ALA A 21 -7.00 -14.05 -2.70
C ALA A 21 -6.99 -13.51 -4.14
N ALA A 22 -7.60 -12.34 -4.35
CA ALA A 22 -7.44 -11.56 -5.57
C ALA A 22 -6.01 -11.00 -5.61
N LEU A 23 -5.05 -11.78 -6.10
CA LEU A 23 -3.65 -11.36 -6.20
C LEU A 23 -3.42 -10.60 -7.51
N ALA A 24 -3.06 -9.32 -7.37
CA ALA A 24 -2.11 -8.64 -8.26
C ALA A 24 -1.46 -7.39 -7.61
N THR A 25 -1.76 -7.05 -6.34
CA THR A 25 -1.21 -5.87 -5.63
C THR A 25 -0.45 -6.23 -4.33
N PRO A 26 0.71 -6.92 -4.38
CA PRO A 26 1.41 -7.29 -3.14
C PRO A 26 2.07 -6.10 -2.44
N SER A 27 2.49 -5.04 -3.10
CA SER A 27 3.41 -4.08 -2.45
C SER A 27 2.69 -2.98 -1.64
N THR A 28 1.47 -2.61 -2.00
CA THR A 28 0.69 -1.51 -1.40
C THR A 28 -0.77 -1.91 -1.18
N GLN A 29 -1.47 -1.16 -0.33
CA GLN A 29 -2.92 -1.26 -0.17
C GLN A 29 -3.61 -0.36 -1.20
N ILE A 30 -3.71 0.93 -0.92
CA ILE A 30 -3.99 1.98 -1.90
C ILE A 30 -2.90 3.05 -1.80
N TRP A 31 -2.62 3.50 -0.57
CA TRP A 31 -1.66 4.56 -0.28
C TRP A 31 -0.55 4.10 0.66
N ILE A 32 -0.89 3.24 1.62
CA ILE A 32 0.09 2.71 2.59
C ILE A 32 0.77 1.44 2.03
N PRO A 33 2.00 1.12 2.47
CA PRO A 33 2.56 -0.20 2.21
C PRO A 33 1.68 -1.32 2.81
N SER A 34 1.64 -2.48 2.16
CA SER A 34 1.02 -3.69 2.72
C SER A 34 2.07 -4.58 3.40
N THR A 35 1.63 -5.64 4.08
CA THR A 35 2.52 -6.71 4.57
C THR A 35 2.90 -7.73 3.50
N ASP A 36 2.26 -7.71 2.34
CA ASP A 36 2.58 -8.63 1.26
C ASP A 36 3.89 -8.19 0.57
N VAL A 37 4.60 -9.17 0.00
CA VAL A 37 5.90 -8.97 -0.64
C VAL A 37 5.89 -9.65 -2.00
N GLN A 38 6.50 -9.02 -3.01
CA GLN A 38 6.67 -9.61 -4.33
C GLN A 38 7.39 -10.96 -4.23
N ALA A 39 6.85 -11.95 -4.95
CA ALA A 39 7.42 -13.28 -4.99
C ALA A 39 8.80 -13.28 -5.66
N PHE A 40 9.65 -14.25 -5.30
CA PHE A 40 11.01 -14.35 -5.85
C PHE A 40 11.01 -14.33 -7.38
N LYS A 41 11.85 -13.48 -7.97
CA LYS A 41 11.99 -13.24 -9.42
C LYS A 41 10.76 -12.63 -10.10
N THR A 42 9.69 -12.34 -9.36
CA THR A 42 8.56 -11.59 -9.91
C THR A 42 8.97 -10.13 -10.05
N VAL A 43 8.83 -9.60 -11.26
CA VAL A 43 8.94 -8.17 -11.56
C VAL A 43 7.53 -7.60 -11.54
N HIS A 44 7.31 -6.65 -10.65
CA HIS A 44 6.07 -5.91 -10.50
C HIS A 44 6.23 -4.52 -11.13
N LEU A 45 5.31 -4.17 -12.02
CA LEU A 45 5.16 -2.84 -12.60
C LEU A 45 3.92 -2.20 -11.99
N GLY A 46 4.09 -1.04 -11.35
CA GLY A 46 3.01 -0.21 -10.83
C GLY A 46 2.93 1.09 -11.60
N LEU A 47 1.73 1.50 -11.99
CA LEU A 47 1.47 2.79 -12.66
C LEU A 47 0.32 3.50 -11.95
N ASP A 48 0.64 4.54 -11.19
CA ASP A 48 -0.33 5.25 -10.38
C ASP A 48 -0.54 6.66 -10.91
N ASN A 49 -1.81 7.06 -10.98
CA ASN A 49 -2.20 8.40 -11.36
C ASN A 49 -3.05 9.00 -10.24
N TYR A 50 -2.53 10.06 -9.61
CA TYR A 50 -3.24 10.82 -8.59
C TYR A 50 -3.78 12.11 -9.23
N THR A 51 -5.06 12.06 -9.63
CA THR A 51 -5.72 13.17 -10.32
C THR A 51 -6.50 14.02 -9.34
N ARG A 52 -6.16 15.31 -9.27
CA ARG A 52 -6.81 16.27 -8.35
C ARG A 52 -8.26 16.50 -8.74
N THR A 53 -9.13 16.42 -7.75
CA THR A 53 -10.59 16.63 -7.92
C THR A 53 -10.98 18.11 -7.86
N SER A 54 -10.05 18.99 -7.47
CA SER A 54 -10.25 20.44 -7.43
C SER A 54 -8.94 21.18 -7.68
N LYS A 55 -9.05 22.37 -8.29
CA LYS A 55 -7.93 23.29 -8.56
C LYS A 55 -7.91 24.51 -7.64
N HIS A 56 -8.72 24.52 -6.58
CA HIS A 56 -8.88 25.69 -5.71
C HIS A 56 -8.13 25.54 -4.39
N ASN A 57 -7.12 26.40 -4.15
CA ASN A 57 -6.27 26.48 -2.95
C ASN A 57 -5.48 25.19 -2.59
N GLY A 58 -4.28 25.34 -2.03
CA GLY A 58 -3.40 24.21 -1.67
C GLY A 58 -2.62 23.64 -2.86
N VAL A 59 -2.07 22.42 -2.72
CA VAL A 59 -1.41 21.71 -3.82
C VAL A 59 -2.45 21.21 -4.83
N THR A 60 -2.29 21.63 -6.09
CA THR A 60 -3.25 21.40 -7.19
C THR A 60 -2.67 20.62 -8.36
N THR A 61 -1.42 20.18 -8.24
CA THR A 61 -0.73 19.39 -9.26
C THR A 61 -1.13 17.93 -9.16
N ASN A 62 -1.34 17.30 -10.31
CA ASN A 62 -1.47 15.85 -10.38
C ASN A 62 -0.11 15.22 -10.13
N THR A 63 -0.11 13.95 -9.73
CA THR A 63 1.12 13.16 -9.57
C THR A 63 0.99 11.89 -10.38
N TYR A 64 2.06 11.57 -11.11
CA TYR A 64 2.25 10.30 -11.78
C TYR A 64 3.36 9.55 -11.07
N ASP A 65 3.14 8.28 -10.80
CA ASP A 65 4.13 7.36 -10.25
C ASP A 65 4.23 6.14 -11.16
N ALA A 66 5.45 5.80 -11.56
CA ALA A 66 5.75 4.57 -12.29
C ALA A 66 6.87 3.81 -11.59
N GLY A 67 6.52 2.67 -11.03
CA GLY A 67 7.39 1.84 -10.20
C GLY A 67 7.76 0.52 -10.85
N VAL A 68 8.99 0.07 -10.59
CA VAL A 68 9.42 -1.31 -10.83
C VAL A 68 9.95 -1.88 -9.52
N THR A 69 9.33 -2.97 -9.06
CA THR A 69 9.71 -3.67 -7.83
C THR A 69 9.97 -5.15 -8.12
N VAL A 70 11.00 -5.74 -7.49
CA VAL A 70 11.38 -7.14 -7.74
C VAL A 70 11.51 -7.90 -6.42
N GLY A 71 10.92 -9.09 -6.36
CA GLY A 71 11.16 -10.02 -5.24
C GLY A 71 12.54 -10.69 -5.34
N VAL A 72 13.36 -10.55 -4.31
CA VAL A 72 14.80 -10.91 -4.34
C VAL A 72 15.19 -12.09 -3.46
N LEU A 73 14.30 -12.55 -2.56
CA LEU A 73 14.59 -13.71 -1.71
C LEU A 73 13.82 -14.97 -2.12
N PRO A 74 14.48 -16.14 -2.20
CA PRO A 74 13.86 -17.41 -2.61
C PRO A 74 13.14 -18.16 -1.48
N PHE A 75 12.98 -17.56 -0.29
CA PHE A 75 12.39 -18.23 0.86
C PHE A 75 10.87 -18.00 0.96
N GLU A 76 10.12 -19.04 1.30
CA GLU A 76 8.66 -18.96 1.45
C GLU A 76 8.24 -18.21 2.72
N LYS A 77 9.01 -18.35 3.80
CA LYS A 77 8.68 -17.77 5.12
C LYS A 77 9.26 -16.38 5.36
N LEU A 78 10.21 -15.96 4.54
CA LEU A 78 10.89 -14.68 4.64
C LEU A 78 11.13 -14.14 3.24
N GLN A 79 10.37 -13.13 2.87
CA GLN A 79 10.37 -12.55 1.53
C GLN A 79 10.97 -11.16 1.60
N MET A 80 11.58 -10.72 0.50
CA MET A 80 12.09 -9.36 0.38
C MET A 80 11.90 -8.87 -1.04
N GLU A 81 11.62 -7.59 -1.16
CA GLU A 81 11.53 -6.85 -2.42
C GLU A 81 12.36 -5.56 -2.35
N VAL A 82 12.81 -5.13 -3.52
CA VAL A 82 13.47 -3.84 -3.74
C VAL A 82 12.90 -3.22 -5.01
N GLY A 83 12.80 -1.90 -5.05
CA GLY A 83 12.21 -1.20 -6.17
C GLY A 83 12.73 0.21 -6.37
N VAL A 84 12.33 0.75 -7.52
CA VAL A 84 12.58 2.14 -7.93
C VAL A 84 11.31 2.71 -8.54
N ASP A 85 10.97 3.92 -8.12
CA ASP A 85 9.81 4.67 -8.54
C ASP A 85 10.25 5.94 -9.26
N TYR A 86 9.59 6.25 -10.36
CA TYR A 86 9.67 7.52 -11.05
C TYR A 86 8.41 8.32 -10.70
N MET A 87 8.57 9.37 -9.89
CA MET A 87 7.46 10.24 -9.50
C MET A 87 7.63 11.64 -10.06
N GLU A 88 6.60 12.13 -10.74
CA GLU A 88 6.61 13.45 -11.36
C GLU A 88 5.25 14.15 -11.24
N THR A 89 5.30 15.48 -11.13
CA THR A 89 4.11 16.36 -11.11
C THR A 89 3.92 17.17 -12.40
N GLY A 90 4.90 17.13 -13.30
CA GLY A 90 4.89 17.80 -14.60
C GLY A 90 5.01 19.33 -14.49
N THR A 91 5.61 19.83 -13.42
CA THR A 91 5.71 21.28 -13.12
C THR A 91 7.11 21.85 -13.28
N ASN A 92 8.10 21.05 -13.69
CA ASN A 92 9.52 21.42 -13.69
C ASN A 92 10.00 21.85 -12.29
N SER A 93 9.40 21.27 -11.26
CA SER A 93 9.72 21.58 -9.86
C SER A 93 11.06 20.98 -9.44
N ALA A 94 11.53 21.36 -8.23
CA ALA A 94 12.72 20.76 -7.67
C ALA A 94 12.59 19.25 -7.43
N THR A 95 11.37 18.74 -7.23
CA THR A 95 11.07 17.30 -7.14
C THR A 95 11.14 16.64 -8.51
N ASP A 96 10.58 17.27 -9.56
CA ASP A 96 10.66 16.74 -10.94
C ASP A 96 12.11 16.71 -11.47
N SER A 97 12.98 17.60 -10.97
CA SER A 97 14.42 17.57 -11.30
C SER A 97 15.19 16.40 -10.67
N SER A 98 14.55 15.62 -9.78
CA SER A 98 15.16 14.46 -9.10
C SER A 98 14.08 13.39 -8.84
N PRO A 99 13.45 12.86 -9.90
CA PRO A 99 12.17 12.15 -9.81
C PRO A 99 12.30 10.68 -9.38
N PHE A 100 13.52 10.19 -9.17
CA PHE A 100 13.75 8.81 -8.78
C PHE A 100 13.76 8.64 -7.26
N TYR A 101 12.97 7.67 -6.80
CA TYR A 101 12.84 7.25 -5.41
C TYR A 101 13.09 5.74 -5.33
N PHE A 102 13.71 5.29 -4.25
CA PHE A 102 13.93 3.87 -4.02
C PHE A 102 13.03 3.36 -2.90
N ASN A 103 12.73 2.07 -2.95
CA ASN A 103 11.97 1.37 -1.93
C ASN A 103 12.56 -0.03 -1.65
N ALA A 104 12.32 -0.53 -0.45
CA ALA A 104 12.67 -1.89 -0.05
C ALA A 104 11.76 -2.35 1.08
N LYS A 105 11.42 -3.65 1.09
CA LYS A 105 10.60 -4.27 2.13
C LYS A 105 11.07 -5.68 2.38
N ILE A 106 11.11 -6.09 3.65
CA ILE A 106 11.25 -7.48 4.06
C ILE A 106 10.05 -7.85 4.92
N GLY A 107 9.53 -9.06 4.73
CA GLY A 107 8.33 -9.49 5.44
C GLY A 107 8.20 -11.00 5.56
N THR A 108 7.29 -11.40 6.44
CA THR A 108 6.89 -12.78 6.66
C THR A 108 5.38 -12.88 6.48
N PRO A 109 4.86 -13.82 5.67
CA PRO A 109 3.42 -13.97 5.52
C PRO A 109 2.77 -14.49 6.81
N GLU A 110 1.44 -14.43 6.88
CA GLU A 110 0.69 -15.05 7.99
C GLU A 110 1.08 -16.52 8.17
N ASP A 111 1.04 -17.00 9.42
CA ASP A 111 1.36 -18.38 9.81
C ASP A 111 2.81 -18.87 9.51
N ALA A 112 3.68 -18.02 8.93
CA ALA A 112 5.04 -18.39 8.58
C ALA A 112 5.94 -18.64 9.81
N LEU A 113 5.82 -17.78 10.83
CA LEU A 113 6.63 -17.82 12.05
C LEU A 113 6.13 -18.91 13.01
N PHE A 114 4.83 -18.97 13.23
CA PHE A 114 4.13 -19.98 14.02
C PHE A 114 2.64 -19.97 13.63
N PRO A 115 1.88 -21.06 13.87
CA PRO A 115 0.45 -21.07 13.58
C PRO A 115 -0.28 -19.89 14.21
N TYR A 116 -1.11 -19.20 13.44
CA TYR A 116 -1.83 -17.99 13.80
C TYR A 116 -0.99 -16.71 13.91
N SER A 117 0.31 -16.74 13.59
CA SER A 117 1.10 -15.51 13.55
C SER A 117 0.52 -14.51 12.55
N PRO A 118 0.56 -13.19 12.83
CA PRO A 118 0.25 -12.18 11.84
C PRO A 118 1.32 -12.18 10.73
N ALA A 119 0.98 -11.59 9.58
CA ALA A 119 1.98 -11.17 8.61
C ALA A 119 2.70 -9.95 9.19
N LEU A 120 4.00 -9.87 8.94
CA LEU A 120 4.85 -8.78 9.42
C LEU A 120 5.65 -8.22 8.25
N ALA A 121 5.82 -6.91 8.20
CA ALA A 121 6.71 -6.25 7.25
C ALA A 121 7.48 -5.11 7.91
N VAL A 122 8.73 -4.97 7.52
CA VAL A 122 9.58 -3.80 7.80
C VAL A 122 10.12 -3.33 6.47
N GLY A 123 10.04 -2.03 6.21
CA GLY A 123 10.52 -1.50 4.94
C GLY A 123 10.71 0.00 4.98
N GLY A 124 10.96 0.55 3.79
CA GLY A 124 10.94 1.96 3.56
C GLY A 124 10.75 2.30 2.09
N TYR A 125 10.29 3.52 1.85
CA TYR A 125 9.92 4.04 0.55
C TYR A 125 10.19 5.54 0.50
N ASN A 126 10.06 6.12 -0.70
CA ASN A 126 10.39 7.51 -0.98
C ASN A 126 11.82 7.88 -0.56
N PHE A 127 12.78 6.96 -0.76
CA PHE A 127 14.21 7.24 -0.65
C PHE A 127 14.67 8.02 -1.89
N GLY A 128 14.53 9.34 -1.86
CA GLY A 128 14.87 10.18 -3.01
C GLY A 128 16.36 10.50 -3.16
N THR A 129 16.70 11.06 -4.31
CA THR A 129 18.08 11.39 -4.71
C THR A 129 18.54 12.80 -4.35
N LYS A 130 17.64 13.68 -3.87
CA LYS A 130 17.94 15.09 -3.56
C LYS A 130 17.60 15.44 -2.10
N VAL A 131 18.65 15.67 -1.31
CA VAL A 131 18.56 15.94 0.13
C VAL A 131 17.68 17.17 0.42
N GLY A 132 16.70 16.98 1.30
CA GLY A 132 15.77 18.04 1.73
C GLY A 132 14.73 18.41 0.68
N VAL A 133 14.64 17.66 -0.42
CA VAL A 133 13.62 17.84 -1.47
C VAL A 133 12.86 16.54 -1.69
N THR A 134 13.55 15.48 -2.14
CA THR A 134 12.94 14.18 -2.44
C THR A 134 13.26 13.10 -1.41
N THR A 135 14.14 13.39 -0.45
CA THR A 135 14.49 12.48 0.66
C THR A 135 13.43 12.49 1.75
N GLN A 136 12.22 11.99 1.47
CA GLN A 136 11.22 11.73 2.50
C GLN A 136 11.67 10.61 3.42
N ASN A 137 12.36 9.59 2.87
CA ASN A 137 13.01 8.51 3.59
C ASN A 137 12.10 7.85 4.63
N ILE A 138 10.89 7.50 4.22
CA ILE A 138 9.91 6.91 5.13
C ILE A 138 10.33 5.47 5.39
N THR A 139 10.46 5.11 6.65
CA THR A 139 10.65 3.75 7.14
C THR A 139 9.43 3.35 7.96
N TYR A 140 9.08 2.07 7.97
CA TYR A 140 7.89 1.60 8.66
C TYR A 140 8.05 0.17 9.17
N ALA A 141 7.19 -0.17 10.13
CA ALA A 141 6.87 -1.53 10.52
C ALA A 141 5.35 -1.71 10.51
N LEU A 142 4.89 -2.83 9.99
CA LEU A 142 3.47 -3.14 9.80
C LEU A 142 3.18 -4.59 10.20
N ALA A 143 2.04 -4.82 10.84
CA ALA A 143 1.51 -6.15 11.10
C ALA A 143 0.11 -6.26 10.50
N ALA A 144 -0.24 -7.42 9.96
CA ALA A 144 -1.58 -7.67 9.41
C ALA A 144 -2.10 -9.04 9.81
N LYS A 145 -3.42 -9.13 10.01
CA LYS A 145 -4.11 -10.40 10.27
C LYS A 145 -5.43 -10.48 9.53
N THR A 146 -5.64 -11.60 8.85
CA THR A 146 -6.88 -11.94 8.18
C THR A 146 -7.84 -12.54 9.18
N LEU A 147 -8.97 -11.88 9.37
CA LEU A 147 -10.08 -12.34 10.19
C LEU A 147 -11.14 -12.98 9.29
N PRO A 148 -11.64 -14.18 9.64
CA PRO A 148 -12.69 -14.83 8.86
C PRO A 148 -13.89 -13.90 8.67
N VAL A 149 -14.41 -13.82 7.44
CA VAL A 149 -15.55 -12.97 7.01
C VAL A 149 -15.28 -11.46 7.05
N ILE A 150 -14.49 -10.96 8.00
CA ILE A 150 -14.26 -9.53 8.17
C ILE A 150 -13.26 -9.01 7.13
N GLY A 151 -12.26 -9.83 6.74
CA GLY A 151 -11.15 -9.39 5.90
C GLY A 151 -9.88 -9.19 6.72
N ARG A 152 -8.87 -8.58 6.11
CA ARG A 152 -7.58 -8.31 6.72
C ARG A 152 -7.58 -6.92 7.36
N ILE A 153 -6.99 -6.85 8.56
CA ILE A 153 -6.72 -5.58 9.25
C ILE A 153 -5.20 -5.46 9.38
N SER A 154 -4.67 -4.29 9.06
CA SER A 154 -3.25 -3.97 9.23
C SER A 154 -3.06 -2.76 10.12
N ALA A 155 -2.01 -2.78 10.94
CA ALA A 155 -1.63 -1.67 11.79
C ALA A 155 -0.10 -1.58 11.91
N GLY A 156 0.41 -0.36 11.94
CA GLY A 156 1.84 -0.10 11.93
C GLY A 156 2.19 1.32 12.31
N TYR A 157 3.48 1.60 12.23
CA TYR A 157 4.05 2.91 12.51
C TYR A 157 5.10 3.25 11.46
N TYR A 158 5.19 4.52 11.10
CA TYR A 158 6.19 5.03 10.18
C TYR A 158 6.99 6.18 10.80
N HIS A 159 8.21 6.36 10.33
CA HIS A 159 9.06 7.50 10.62
C HIS A 159 9.86 7.88 9.36
N GLY A 160 9.94 9.16 9.06
CA GLY A 160 10.68 9.70 7.92
C GLY A 160 11.40 11.00 8.24
N SER A 161 11.78 11.73 7.19
CA SER A 161 12.56 12.96 7.28
C SER A 161 11.73 14.14 7.77
N GLY A 162 12.02 14.62 8.98
CA GLY A 162 11.42 15.86 9.53
C GLY A 162 11.75 17.14 8.78
N ARG A 163 12.67 17.09 7.79
CA ARG A 163 12.99 18.22 6.91
C ARG A 163 12.08 18.30 5.68
N VAL A 164 11.58 17.16 5.20
CA VAL A 164 10.73 17.08 4.00
C VAL A 164 9.27 16.87 4.40
N LEU A 165 9.02 16.00 5.38
CA LEU A 165 7.70 15.72 5.91
C LEU A 165 7.39 16.74 7.00
N VAL A 166 6.81 17.86 6.58
CA VAL A 166 6.44 18.99 7.44
C VAL A 166 4.97 19.33 7.32
N ASP A 167 4.42 19.94 8.36
CA ASP A 167 3.08 20.54 8.38
C ASP A 167 3.05 21.88 7.63
N GLU A 168 1.89 22.55 7.62
CA GLU A 168 1.67 23.83 6.95
C GLU A 168 2.51 24.98 7.51
N ASN A 169 3.06 24.82 8.72
CA ASN A 169 3.93 25.79 9.38
C ASN A 169 5.41 25.46 9.20
N GLY A 170 5.74 24.42 8.43
CA GLY A 170 7.10 23.93 8.24
C GLY A 170 7.66 23.16 9.44
N LYS A 171 6.82 22.78 10.40
CA LYS A 171 7.23 21.95 11.54
C LYS A 171 7.20 20.48 11.15
N ALA A 172 8.13 19.70 11.67
CA ALA A 172 8.20 18.26 11.40
C ALA A 172 6.86 17.55 11.73
N ALA A 173 6.37 16.81 10.74
CA ALA A 173 5.16 15.97 10.78
C ALA A 173 5.47 14.63 10.08
N ASN A 174 6.53 13.98 10.54
CA ASN A 174 7.28 12.94 9.85
C ASN A 174 7.12 11.55 10.43
N ASP A 175 6.23 11.35 11.39
CA ASP A 175 5.94 10.04 11.96
C ASP A 175 4.47 9.91 12.30
N GLY A 176 4.03 8.66 12.48
CA GLY A 176 2.63 8.38 12.77
C GLY A 176 2.26 6.93 12.54
N VAL A 177 0.96 6.65 12.69
CA VAL A 177 0.38 5.33 12.47
C VAL A 177 0.02 5.09 11.01
N LEU A 178 0.07 3.82 10.63
CA LEU A 178 -0.47 3.25 9.40
C LEU A 178 -1.58 2.28 9.77
N LEU A 179 -2.75 2.40 9.17
CA LEU A 179 -3.89 1.51 9.44
C LEU A 179 -4.53 1.11 8.11
N SER A 180 -4.95 -0.14 7.98
CA SER A 180 -5.80 -0.55 6.86
C SER A 180 -6.81 -1.62 7.22
N TRP A 181 -7.84 -1.69 6.38
CA TRP A 181 -8.72 -2.81 6.22
C TRP A 181 -8.82 -3.14 4.73
N ASP A 182 -8.69 -4.42 4.38
CA ASP A 182 -8.89 -4.89 3.02
C ASP A 182 -9.64 -6.23 3.00
N ARG A 183 -10.44 -6.45 1.96
CA ARG A 183 -11.21 -7.69 1.81
C ARG A 183 -11.55 -7.99 0.36
N THR A 184 -11.36 -9.26 -0.04
CA THR A 184 -11.98 -9.81 -1.25
C THR A 184 -13.49 -9.94 -1.06
N MET A 185 -14.25 -9.34 -1.97
CA MET A 185 -15.71 -9.30 -1.98
C MET A 185 -16.26 -10.52 -2.72
N SER A 186 -15.94 -11.73 -2.23
CA SER A 186 -16.31 -13.01 -2.84
C SER A 186 -17.82 -13.20 -3.01
N GLU A 187 -18.65 -12.49 -2.24
CA GLU A 187 -20.10 -12.44 -2.44
C GLU A 187 -20.53 -11.79 -3.77
N ILE A 188 -19.64 -11.00 -4.40
CA ILE A 188 -19.84 -10.36 -5.70
C ILE A 188 -18.96 -11.03 -6.75
N SER A 189 -17.64 -11.10 -6.48
CA SER A 189 -16.66 -11.75 -7.35
C SER A 189 -15.34 -11.95 -6.62
N ASP A 190 -14.69 -13.10 -6.80
CA ASP A 190 -13.33 -13.34 -6.32
C ASP A 190 -12.25 -12.47 -7.00
N LYS A 191 -12.65 -11.69 -8.01
CA LYS A 191 -11.78 -10.70 -8.68
C LYS A 191 -11.86 -9.31 -8.06
N LEU A 192 -12.87 -9.06 -7.23
CA LEU A 192 -13.12 -7.76 -6.63
C LEU A 192 -12.61 -7.75 -5.20
N TRP A 193 -11.74 -6.80 -4.87
CA TRP A 193 -11.41 -6.50 -3.48
C TRP A 193 -11.59 -5.02 -3.18
N ALA A 194 -11.86 -4.71 -1.91
CA ALA A 194 -12.07 -3.36 -1.41
C ALA A 194 -11.07 -3.05 -0.30
N ALA A 195 -10.66 -1.80 -0.21
CA ALA A 195 -9.75 -1.32 0.83
C ALA A 195 -10.19 0.01 1.42
N VAL A 196 -9.82 0.20 2.68
CA VAL A 196 -9.69 1.50 3.33
C VAL A 196 -8.33 1.51 4.00
N ASP A 197 -7.51 2.52 3.76
CA ASP A 197 -6.26 2.70 4.47
C ASP A 197 -6.06 4.15 4.94
N TYR A 198 -5.17 4.32 5.91
CA TYR A 198 -4.91 5.59 6.56
C TYR A 198 -3.45 5.72 6.94
N GLN A 199 -2.82 6.78 6.46
CA GLN A 199 -1.55 7.28 6.96
C GLN A 199 -1.82 8.54 7.76
N SER A 200 -1.51 8.51 9.06
CA SER A 200 -1.68 9.68 9.92
C SER A 200 -0.63 10.76 9.65
N GLY A 201 -0.75 11.91 10.31
CA GLY A 201 0.18 13.03 10.18
C GLY A 201 -0.34 14.14 9.25
N ASN A 202 0.20 15.34 9.42
CA ASN A 202 -0.23 16.55 8.68
C ASN A 202 0.73 16.93 7.55
N SER A 203 1.70 16.08 7.22
CA SER A 203 2.57 16.26 6.05
C SER A 203 1.89 15.82 4.76
N GLY A 204 2.56 16.02 3.63
CA GLY A 204 2.05 15.60 2.32
C GLY A 204 1.82 14.09 2.15
N ALA A 205 2.30 13.27 3.10
CA ALA A 205 2.07 11.82 3.12
C ALA A 205 0.79 11.41 3.88
N GLY A 206 0.19 12.31 4.67
CA GLY A 206 -0.97 11.97 5.50
C GLY A 206 -2.27 11.98 4.71
N ALA A 207 -2.96 10.84 4.62
CA ALA A 207 -4.22 10.69 3.90
C ALA A 207 -5.07 9.52 4.42
N LEU A 208 -6.39 9.65 4.26
CA LEU A 208 -7.39 8.57 4.33
C LEU A 208 -7.79 8.20 2.92
N ASN A 209 -7.70 6.92 2.57
CA ASN A 209 -7.93 6.44 1.21
C ASN A 209 -8.89 5.27 1.24
N PHE A 210 -9.73 5.19 0.21
CA PHE A 210 -10.65 4.07 0.05
C PHE A 210 -10.87 3.79 -1.43
N GLY A 211 -11.12 2.53 -1.76
CA GLY A 211 -11.21 2.14 -3.15
C GLY A 211 -11.56 0.68 -3.35
N VAL A 212 -11.66 0.32 -4.61
CA VAL A 212 -11.87 -1.04 -5.06
C VAL A 212 -10.84 -1.39 -6.10
N CYS A 213 -10.54 -2.67 -6.21
CA CYS A 213 -9.63 -3.18 -7.19
C CYS A 213 -10.24 -4.37 -7.90
N TRP A 214 -10.01 -4.41 -9.22
CA TRP A 214 -10.46 -5.48 -10.07
C TRP A 214 -9.26 -6.23 -10.65
N ALA A 215 -9.15 -7.51 -10.31
CA ALA A 215 -8.16 -8.42 -10.90
C ALA A 215 -8.66 -8.96 -12.24
N PHE A 216 -8.08 -8.48 -13.34
CA PHE A 216 -8.37 -8.99 -14.69
C PHE A 216 -7.80 -10.40 -14.89
N SER A 217 -6.63 -10.64 -14.32
CA SER A 217 -5.95 -11.94 -14.24
C SER A 217 -5.21 -12.07 -12.92
N LYS A 218 -4.52 -13.21 -12.70
CA LYS A 218 -3.62 -13.39 -11.54
C LYS A 218 -2.42 -12.43 -11.51
N ASN A 219 -2.18 -11.74 -12.62
CA ASN A 219 -1.00 -10.94 -12.85
C ASN A 219 -1.33 -9.49 -13.18
N VAL A 220 -2.61 -9.14 -13.36
CA VAL A 220 -3.02 -7.80 -13.80
C VAL A 220 -4.24 -7.36 -13.03
N SER A 221 -4.14 -6.22 -12.35
CA SER A 221 -5.26 -5.58 -11.67
C SER A 221 -5.28 -4.07 -11.87
N LEU A 222 -6.43 -3.48 -11.58
CA LEU A 222 -6.61 -2.03 -11.55
C LEU A 222 -7.30 -1.63 -10.25
N ILE A 223 -6.65 -0.79 -9.46
CA ILE A 223 -7.26 -0.08 -8.35
C ILE A 223 -7.90 1.20 -8.88
N VAL A 224 -9.10 1.50 -8.42
CA VAL A 224 -9.72 2.82 -8.50
C VAL A 224 -10.08 3.25 -7.08
N GLY A 225 -9.51 4.37 -6.65
CA GLY A 225 -9.63 4.87 -5.29
C GLY A 225 -9.84 6.36 -5.20
N TYR A 226 -10.05 6.83 -3.97
CA TYR A 226 -10.21 8.22 -3.62
C TYR A 226 -9.39 8.52 -2.36
N ASP A 227 -8.59 9.59 -2.42
CA ASP A 227 -7.65 9.95 -1.38
C ASP A 227 -8.06 11.29 -0.75
N ILE A 228 -8.20 11.31 0.56
CA ILE A 228 -8.53 12.48 1.37
C ILE A 228 -7.31 12.84 2.20
N TYR A 229 -6.57 13.87 1.78
CA TYR A 229 -5.40 14.34 2.49
C TYR A 229 -5.78 14.97 3.84
N ASN A 230 -5.02 14.64 4.88
CA ASN A 230 -5.24 15.16 6.24
C ASN A 230 -5.09 16.68 6.30
N ASN A 231 -4.25 17.24 5.42
CA ASN A 231 -3.97 18.66 5.35
C ASN A 231 -3.88 19.14 3.89
N ALA A 232 -4.80 20.01 3.50
CA ALA A 232 -4.88 20.51 2.13
C ALA A 232 -3.72 21.45 1.74
N TYR A 233 -3.00 22.02 2.71
CA TYR A 233 -1.86 22.91 2.44
C TYR A 233 -0.59 22.11 2.10
N THR A 234 -0.42 20.91 2.65
CA THR A 234 0.76 20.06 2.44
C THR A 234 0.48 18.91 1.47
N GLY A 235 -0.62 18.18 1.64
CA GLY A 235 -1.02 17.05 0.78
C GLY A 235 -1.86 17.44 -0.43
N GLY A 236 -2.49 18.62 -0.39
CA GLY A 236 -3.31 19.14 -1.48
C GLY A 236 -4.77 18.76 -1.41
N LYS A 237 -5.50 19.04 -2.49
CA LYS A 237 -6.90 18.61 -2.62
C LYS A 237 -6.99 17.12 -2.91
N ASN A 238 -8.10 16.53 -2.48
CA ASN A 238 -8.38 15.11 -2.67
C ASN A 238 -8.15 14.65 -4.11
N THR A 239 -7.67 13.42 -4.26
CA THR A 239 -7.38 12.81 -5.55
C THR A 239 -8.33 11.66 -5.83
N ILE A 240 -8.62 11.46 -7.10
CA ILE A 240 -9.00 10.14 -7.59
C ILE A 240 -7.70 9.46 -8.00
N THR A 241 -7.49 8.24 -7.51
CA THR A 241 -6.34 7.42 -7.89
C THR A 241 -6.76 6.28 -8.80
N THR A 242 -5.94 6.01 -9.81
CA THR A 242 -6.01 4.80 -10.61
C THR A 242 -4.64 4.16 -10.65
N GLN A 243 -4.54 2.89 -10.25
CA GLN A 243 -3.27 2.17 -10.11
C GLN A 243 -3.34 0.89 -10.91
N LEU A 244 -2.51 0.78 -11.95
CA LEU A 244 -2.40 -0.42 -12.78
C LEU A 244 -1.21 -1.25 -12.30
N ASP A 245 -1.49 -2.48 -11.90
CA ASP A 245 -0.51 -3.41 -11.40
C ASP A 245 -0.30 -4.57 -12.36
N ILE A 246 0.96 -4.87 -12.67
CA ILE A 246 1.34 -5.96 -13.57
C ILE A 246 2.48 -6.78 -12.95
N ASN A 247 2.25 -8.07 -12.72
CA ASN A 247 3.25 -9.02 -12.23
C ASN A 247 3.77 -9.91 -13.37
N ILE A 248 5.09 -9.90 -13.57
CA ILE A 248 5.82 -10.67 -14.59
C ILE A 248 6.67 -11.73 -13.84
N PRO A 249 6.31 -13.02 -13.91
CA PRO A 249 7.04 -14.11 -13.26
C PRO A 249 8.40 -14.45 -13.91
#